data_AF-A0A3P3W6M8-F1
#
_entry.id   AF-A0A3P3W6M8-F1
#
_cell.length_a   1.000
_cell.length_b   1.000
_cell.length_c   1.000
_cell.angle_alpha   90.00
_cell.angle_beta   90.00
_cell.angle_gamma   90.00
#
_symmetry.space_group_name_H-M   'P 1'
#
loop_
_entity.id
_entity.type
_entity.pdbx_description
1 polymer ?
#
loop_
_entity_poly.entity_id
_entity_poly.type
_entity_poly.pdbx_seq_one_letter_code
_entity_poly.pdbx_strand_id
1 'polypeptide(L)'
;MKNLTDQEKGDMLDNCKKATFLIEKQQSGKIGFKEKLELEYHLSICEMCNTFMKQSAAINQFVKKVFQRGKTVKLDDGFKAELQKQIDAKLDQPSKN
;
A
#
# COMPACT_ATOMS: atom_id res chain seq x y z
N MET A 1 -13.25 -24.17 -8.30
CA MET A 1 -12.83 -22.77 -8.55
C MET A 1 -13.57 -22.31 -9.81
N LYS A 2 -14.38 -21.25 -9.77
CA LYS A 2 -15.11 -20.79 -10.96
C LYS A 2 -14.10 -20.26 -11.98
N ASN A 3 -14.11 -20.83 -13.19
CA ASN A 3 -13.38 -20.29 -14.33
C ASN A 3 -14.14 -19.05 -14.84
N LEU A 4 -13.41 -17.95 -15.00
CA LEU A 4 -13.92 -16.71 -15.57
C LEU A 4 -14.14 -16.89 -17.07
N THR A 5 -15.24 -16.36 -17.57
CA THR A 5 -15.60 -16.34 -18.99
C THR A 5 -14.67 -15.43 -19.78
N ASP A 6 -14.55 -15.65 -21.09
CA ASP A 6 -13.65 -14.85 -21.94
C ASP A 6 -14.11 -13.39 -22.07
N GLN A 7 -15.41 -13.13 -21.87
CA GLN A 7 -15.96 -11.78 -21.77
C GLN A 7 -15.52 -11.08 -20.47
N GLU A 8 -15.53 -11.77 -19.33
CA GLU A 8 -15.00 -11.23 -18.06
C GLU A 8 -13.49 -10.96 -18.12
N LYS A 9 -12.74 -11.72 -18.94
CA LYS A 9 -11.32 -11.47 -19.20
C LYS A 9 -11.11 -10.24 -20.10
N GLY A 10 -11.99 -10.03 -21.08
CA GLY A 10 -11.99 -8.85 -21.97
C GLY A 10 -12.30 -7.55 -21.23
N ASP A 11 -13.34 -7.55 -20.41
CA ASP A 11 -13.74 -6.36 -19.62
C ASP A 11 -12.66 -5.94 -18.59
N MET A 12 -11.82 -6.89 -18.17
CA MET A 12 -10.70 -6.70 -17.25
C MET A 12 -9.44 -6.17 -17.96
N LEU A 13 -9.24 -6.56 -19.22
CA LEU A 13 -8.18 -6.07 -20.10
C LEU A 13 -8.37 -4.60 -20.48
N ASP A 14 -9.60 -4.16 -20.70
CA ASP A 14 -9.89 -2.80 -21.18
C ASP A 14 -10.09 -1.75 -20.06
N ASN A 15 -10.15 -2.18 -18.80
CA ASN A 15 -10.50 -1.27 -17.72
C ASN A 15 -9.28 -0.57 -17.08
N CYS A 16 -8.71 0.39 -17.81
CA CYS A 16 -7.65 1.27 -17.31
C CYS A 16 -8.01 1.97 -15.99
N LYS A 17 -9.31 2.24 -15.74
CA LYS A 17 -9.78 2.83 -14.48
C LYS A 17 -9.58 1.88 -13.28
N LYS A 18 -9.85 0.58 -13.46
CA LYS A 18 -9.56 -0.43 -12.44
C LYS A 18 -8.05 -0.60 -12.26
N ALA A 19 -7.29 -0.63 -13.35
CA ALA A 19 -5.84 -0.74 -13.29
C ALA A 19 -5.21 0.43 -12.52
N THR A 20 -5.57 1.68 -12.84
CA THR A 20 -5.09 2.88 -12.13
C THR A 20 -5.46 2.84 -10.65
N PHE A 21 -6.67 2.39 -10.29
CA PHE A 21 -7.04 2.16 -8.89
C PHE A 21 -6.15 1.10 -8.20
N LEU A 22 -5.90 -0.04 -8.84
CA LEU A 22 -5.05 -1.10 -8.28
C LEU A 22 -3.58 -0.67 -8.16
N ILE A 23 -3.09 0.16 -9.08
CA ILE A 23 -1.76 0.79 -9.01
C ILE A 23 -1.65 1.63 -7.75
N GLU A 24 -2.59 2.55 -7.51
CA GLU A 24 -2.60 3.37 -6.28
C GLU A 24 -2.73 2.51 -5.01
N LYS A 25 -3.57 1.49 -5.05
CA LYS A 25 -3.75 0.54 -3.94
C LYS A 25 -2.44 -0.20 -3.61
N GLN A 26 -1.71 -0.66 -4.62
CA GLN A 26 -0.40 -1.30 -4.44
C GLN A 26 0.66 -0.33 -3.90
N GLN A 27 0.65 0.93 -4.36
CA GLN A 27 1.66 1.92 -3.95
C GLN A 27 1.41 2.50 -2.56
N SER A 28 0.15 2.55 -2.12
CA SER A 28 -0.25 3.03 -0.79
C SER A 28 -0.21 1.93 0.29
N GLY A 29 -0.23 0.64 -0.08
CA GLY A 29 -0.19 -0.45 0.90
C GLY A 29 -0.52 -1.83 0.34
N LYS A 30 -1.35 -2.60 1.08
CA LYS A 30 -1.61 -4.01 0.78
C LYS A 30 -2.62 -4.17 -0.37
N ILE A 31 -2.12 -4.64 -1.51
CA ILE A 31 -2.92 -5.20 -2.59
C ILE A 31 -3.14 -6.71 -2.35
N GLY A 32 -4.32 -7.23 -2.67
CA GLY A 32 -4.61 -8.66 -2.58
C GLY A 32 -3.88 -9.45 -3.67
N PHE A 33 -3.60 -10.74 -3.43
CA PHE A 33 -2.86 -11.57 -4.39
C PHE A 33 -3.54 -11.65 -5.77
N LYS A 34 -4.87 -11.83 -5.80
CA LYS A 34 -5.63 -11.87 -7.05
C LYS A 34 -5.58 -10.54 -7.80
N GLU A 35 -5.72 -9.43 -7.08
CA GLU A 35 -5.65 -8.07 -7.63
C GLU A 35 -4.26 -7.76 -8.19
N LYS A 36 -3.21 -8.30 -7.54
CA LYS A 36 -1.84 -8.16 -8.02
C LYS A 36 -1.62 -8.89 -9.34
N LEU A 37 -2.07 -10.15 -9.45
CA LEU A 37 -1.97 -10.91 -10.71
C LEU A 37 -2.76 -10.26 -11.85
N GLU A 38 -3.97 -9.77 -11.53
CA GLU A 38 -4.80 -8.97 -12.43
C GLU A 38 -4.04 -7.75 -12.96
N LEU A 39 -3.45 -6.98 -12.04
CA LEU A 39 -2.74 -5.76 -12.40
C LEU A 39 -1.47 -6.07 -13.22
N GLU A 40 -0.71 -7.10 -12.86
CA GLU A 40 0.47 -7.54 -13.61
C GLU A 40 0.13 -7.90 -15.05
N TYR A 41 -0.99 -8.60 -15.25
CA TYR A 41 -1.49 -8.91 -16.58
C TYR A 41 -1.84 -7.65 -17.38
N HIS A 42 -2.60 -6.71 -16.80
CA HIS A 42 -2.95 -5.46 -17.48
C HIS A 42 -1.72 -4.62 -17.84
N LEU A 43 -0.75 -4.52 -16.93
CA LEU A 43 0.50 -3.78 -17.14
C LEU A 43 1.42 -4.39 -18.21
N SER A 44 1.23 -5.67 -18.56
CA SER A 44 1.97 -6.34 -19.63
C SER A 44 1.49 -5.95 -21.04
N ILE A 45 0.27 -5.42 -21.17
CA ILE A 45 -0.37 -5.12 -22.47
C ILE A 45 -0.64 -3.63 -22.64
N CYS A 46 -0.94 -2.89 -21.56
CA CYS A 46 -1.25 -1.47 -21.61
C CYS A 46 -0.06 -0.58 -21.22
N GLU A 47 0.61 0.00 -22.22
CA GLU A 47 1.75 0.90 -22.01
C GLU A 47 1.38 2.20 -21.27
N MET A 48 0.15 2.70 -21.48
CA MET A 48 -0.34 3.89 -20.79
C MET A 48 -0.41 3.67 -19.27
N CYS A 49 -0.94 2.52 -18.83
CA CYS A 49 -0.99 2.16 -17.42
C CYS A 49 0.40 1.88 -16.84
N ASN A 50 1.33 1.36 -17.65
CA ASN A 50 2.74 1.20 -17.26
C ASN A 50 3.42 2.56 -17.01
N THR A 51 3.16 3.53 -17.88
CA THR A 51 3.62 4.91 -17.75
C THR A 51 3.00 5.59 -16.52
N PHE A 52 1.68 5.46 -16.35
CA PHE A 52 0.97 5.98 -15.17
C PHE A 52 1.55 5.41 -13.87
N MET A 53 1.83 4.10 -13.81
CA MET A 53 2.44 3.47 -12.63
C MET A 53 3.77 4.13 -12.24
N LYS A 54 4.65 4.35 -13.22
CA LYS A 54 5.96 5.00 -13.01
C LYS A 54 5.79 6.45 -12.54
N GLN A 55 4.89 7.19 -13.18
CA GLN A 55 4.62 8.59 -12.82
C GLN A 55 4.05 8.72 -11.41
N SER A 56 3.04 7.90 -11.08
CA SER A 56 2.46 7.88 -9.73
C SER A 56 3.50 7.51 -8.67
N ALA A 57 4.36 6.52 -8.93
CA ALA A 57 5.42 6.15 -8.02
C ALA A 57 6.40 7.31 -7.77
N ALA A 58 6.75 8.07 -8.82
CA ALA A 58 7.57 9.26 -8.69
C ALA A 58 6.89 10.33 -7.84
N ILE A 59 5.61 10.65 -8.10
CA ILE A 59 4.81 11.60 -7.30
C ILE A 59 4.80 11.18 -5.83
N ASN A 60 4.50 9.92 -5.54
CA ASN A 60 4.48 9.36 -4.19
C ASN A 60 5.83 9.50 -3.47
N GLN A 61 6.94 9.32 -4.18
CA GLN A 61 8.28 9.57 -3.63
C GLN A 61 8.55 11.06 -3.38
N PHE A 62 8.17 11.95 -4.30
CA PHE A 62 8.33 13.39 -4.12
C PHE A 62 7.54 13.89 -2.91
N VAL A 63 6.29 13.47 -2.80
CA VAL A 63 5.41 13.77 -1.66
C VAL A 63 6.06 13.32 -0.35
N LYS A 64 6.53 12.06 -0.26
CA LYS A 64 7.24 11.56 0.93
C LYS A 64 8.45 12.42 1.29
N LYS A 65 9.27 12.83 0.31
CA LYS A 65 10.44 13.69 0.54
C LYS A 65 10.07 15.09 1.04
N VAL A 66 8.99 15.68 0.54
CA VAL A 66 8.50 16.99 1.00
C VAL A 66 8.05 16.90 2.46
N PHE A 67 7.25 15.89 2.81
CA PHE A 67 6.76 15.70 4.18
C PHE A 67 7.86 15.23 5.15
N GLN A 68 8.89 14.50 4.70
CA GLN A 68 10.04 14.13 5.54
C GLN A 68 11.01 15.29 5.81
N ARG A 69 11.04 16.31 4.95
CA ARG A 69 11.86 17.53 5.17
C ARG A 69 11.31 18.42 6.28
N GLY A 70 10.03 18.28 6.65
CA GLY A 70 9.39 19.02 7.72
C GLY A 70 9.43 18.28 9.05
N LYS A 71 10.49 18.52 9.85
CA LYS A 71 10.69 18.05 11.24
C LYS A 71 10.81 16.53 11.41
N THR A 72 11.81 16.12 12.19
CA THR A 72 11.76 14.86 12.92
C THR A 72 10.50 14.92 13.79
N VAL A 73 9.41 14.26 13.37
CA VAL A 73 8.23 14.06 14.21
C VAL A 73 8.67 13.15 15.34
N LYS A 74 9.19 13.75 16.41
CA LYS A 74 9.49 13.06 17.65
C LYS A 74 8.17 12.93 18.40
N LEU A 75 7.91 11.74 18.93
CA LEU A 75 6.91 11.57 19.97
C LEU A 75 7.27 12.51 21.11
N ASP A 76 6.24 13.16 21.66
CA ASP A 76 6.37 13.97 22.87
C ASP A 76 7.03 13.14 23.97
N ASP A 77 7.96 13.74 24.70
CA ASP A 77 8.75 13.00 25.69
C ASP A 77 7.88 12.51 26.86
N GLY A 78 6.80 13.22 27.19
CA GLY A 78 5.79 12.78 28.14
C GLY A 78 5.01 11.56 27.65
N PHE A 79 4.64 11.54 26.36
CA PHE A 79 4.00 10.36 25.77
C PHE A 79 4.94 9.14 25.76
N LYS A 80 6.23 9.32 25.47
CA LYS A 80 7.22 8.23 25.56
C LYS A 80 7.35 7.68 26.98
N ALA A 81 7.40 8.57 27.97
CA ALA A 81 7.51 8.17 29.37
C ALA A 81 6.28 7.37 29.82
N GLU A 82 5.08 7.78 29.39
CA GLU A 82 3.85 7.05 29.67
C GLU A 82 3.82 5.68 29.00
N LEU A 83 4.25 5.61 27.74
CA LEU A 83 4.36 4.34 27.01
C LEU A 83 5.35 3.38 27.68
N GLN A 84 6.49 3.90 28.15
CA GLN A 84 7.50 3.10 28.86
C GLN A 84 6.93 2.50 30.15
N LYS A 85 6.22 3.29 30.95
CA LYS A 85 5.56 2.80 32.18
C LYS A 85 4.60 1.65 31.89
N GLN A 86 3.82 1.74 30.80
CA GLN A 86 2.89 0.68 30.42
C GLN A 86 3.59 -0.60 29.95
N ILE A 87 4.77 -0.47 29.32
CA ILE A 87 5.61 -1.62 28.94
C ILE A 87 6.17 -2.28 30.20
N ASP A 88 6.79 -1.51 31.08
CA ASP A 88 7.40 -2.00 32.33
C ASP A 88 6.34 -2.71 33.19
N ALA A 89 5.16 -2.09 33.37
CA ALA A 89 4.05 -2.68 34.11
C ALA A 89 3.52 -3.99 33.52
N LYS A 90 3.70 -4.24 32.21
CA LYS A 90 3.32 -5.50 31.55
C LYS A 90 4.43 -6.55 31.61
N LEU A 91 5.69 -6.14 31.68
CA LEU A 91 6.84 -7.03 31.86
C LEU A 91 6.96 -7.50 33.31
N ASP A 92 6.62 -6.63 34.27
CA ASP A 92 6.62 -6.94 35.70
C ASP A 92 5.36 -7.70 36.15
N GLN A 93 4.33 -7.79 35.31
CA GLN A 93 3.23 -8.71 35.57
C GLN A 93 3.73 -10.14 35.38
N PRO A 94 3.65 -11.00 36.42
CA PRO A 94 4.01 -12.39 36.25
C PRO A 94 3.12 -12.98 35.16
N SER A 95 3.74 -13.59 34.14
CA SER A 95 3.04 -14.32 33.09
C SER A 95 2.03 -15.25 33.76
N LYS A 96 0.73 -14.95 33.63
CA LYS A 96 -0.33 -15.83 34.07
C LYS A 96 -0.27 -17.07 33.17
N ASN A 97 0.53 -18.04 33.59
CA ASN A 97 0.39 -19.44 33.21
C ASN A 97 -0.79 -20.04 33.98
#